data_AF-A0A7V8A6I2-F1
#
_entry.id   AF-A0A7V8A6I2-F1
#
_cell.length_a   1.000
_cell.length_b   1.000
_cell.length_c   1.000
_cell.angle_alpha   90.00
_cell.angle_beta   90.00
_cell.angle_gamma   90.00
#
_symmetry.space_group_name_H-M   'P 1'
#
loop_
_entity.id
_entity.type
_entity.pdbx_description
1 polymer ?
#
loop_
_entity_poly.entity_id
_entity_poly.type
_entity_poly.pdbx_seq_one_letter_code
_entity_poly.pdbx_strand_id
1 'polypeptide(L)' 'MQKGGDYLANKKQTSSSVASKASKILTSPKSSKTVKSVAASALSQTKSKKK' A
#
# COMPACT_ATOMS: atom_id res chain seq x y z
N MET A 1 -10.90 22.78 15.37
CA MET A 1 -10.31 21.48 14.99
C MET A 1 -10.14 21.42 13.47
N GLN A 2 -9.00 20.87 13.00
CA GLN A 2 -8.60 20.57 11.61
C GLN A 2 -7.84 21.69 10.88
N LYS A 3 -6.65 21.48 10.30
CA LYS A 3 -5.63 20.41 10.37
C LYS A 3 -4.45 21.01 9.60
N GLY A 4 -3.42 21.48 10.30
CA GLY A 4 -2.20 22.06 9.69
C GLY A 4 -1.23 21.00 9.14
N GLY A 5 -1.73 19.88 8.60
CA GLY A 5 -0.90 18.72 8.21
C GLY A 5 -1.07 18.25 6.76
N ASP A 6 -1.95 18.89 5.99
CA ASP A 6 -2.44 18.36 4.71
C ASP A 6 -1.48 18.61 3.53
N TYR A 7 -0.48 19.48 3.75
CA TYR A 7 0.55 19.86 2.79
C TYR A 7 1.71 18.86 2.73
N LEU A 8 1.89 18.02 3.77
CA LEU A 8 2.92 16.99 3.85
C LEU A 8 2.36 15.56 3.62
N ALA A 9 1.03 15.41 3.64
CA ALA A 9 0.38 14.12 3.45
C ALA A 9 0.33 13.74 1.97
N ASN A 10 1.08 12.70 1.58
CA ASN A 10 0.97 12.12 0.26
C ASN A 10 -0.47 11.59 0.04
N LYS A 11 -1.24 12.28 -0.81
CA LYS A 11 -2.61 11.90 -1.19
C LYS A 11 -2.66 10.74 -2.18
N LYS A 12 -1.55 10.42 -2.85
CA LYS A 12 -1.45 9.32 -3.83
C LYS A 12 -1.31 8.00 -3.09
N GLN A 13 -2.45 7.32 -2.92
CA GLN A 13 -2.51 6.10 -2.10
C GLN A 13 -3.22 4.99 -2.84
N THR A 14 -2.64 3.81 -2.68
CA THR A 14 -3.26 2.56 -3.13
C THR A 14 -4.53 2.32 -2.32
N SER A 15 -5.64 2.05 -3.01
CA SER A 15 -6.92 1.74 -2.38
C SER A 15 -6.84 0.47 -1.53
N SER A 16 -7.69 0.37 -0.51
CA SER A 16 -7.74 -0.79 0.41
C SER A 16 -7.92 -2.11 -0.34
N SER A 17 -8.77 -2.14 -1.38
CA SER A 17 -8.96 -3.34 -2.19
C SER A 17 -7.70 -3.78 -2.94
N VAL A 18 -6.91 -2.83 -3.46
CA VAL A 18 -5.64 -3.13 -4.14
C VAL A 18 -4.58 -3.56 -3.12
N ALA A 19 -4.56 -2.94 -1.94
CA ALA A 19 -3.71 -3.35 -0.81
C ALA A 19 -3.93 -4.82 -0.43
N SER A 20 -5.20 -5.22 -0.26
CA SER A 20 -5.56 -6.59 0.11
C SER A 20 -5.18 -7.60 -0.97
N LYS A 21 -5.32 -7.24 -2.24
CA LYS A 21 -4.86 -8.08 -3.35
C LYS A 21 -3.33 -8.20 -3.36
N ALA A 22 -2.62 -7.09 -3.16
CA ALA A 22 -1.16 -7.07 -3.09
C ALA A 22 -0.62 -7.89 -1.92
N SER A 23 -1.24 -7.84 -0.74
CA SER A 23 -0.81 -8.68 0.41
C SER A 23 -0.98 -10.16 0.11
N LYS A 24 -2.10 -10.54 -0.53
CA LYS A 24 -2.38 -11.94 -0.91
C LYS A 24 -1.40 -12.46 -1.95
N ILE A 25 -0.99 -11.59 -2.88
CA ILE A 25 0.04 -11.87 -3.88
C ILE A 25 1.41 -12.05 -3.21
N LEU A 26 1.77 -11.20 -2.24
CA LEU A 26 3.01 -11.31 -1.48
C LEU A 26 3.14 -12.62 -0.70
N THR A 27 2.06 -13.05 -0.06
CA THR A 27 2.02 -14.28 0.73
C THR A 27 1.84 -15.54 -0.12
N SER A 28 1.49 -15.40 -1.40
CA SER A 28 1.26 -16.54 -2.27
C SER A 28 2.60 -17.18 -2.70
N PRO A 29 2.77 -18.51 -2.54
CA PRO A 29 3.96 -19.22 -2.99
C PRO A 29 4.07 -19.28 -4.52
N LYS A 30 2.97 -19.06 -5.23
CA LYS A 30 2.89 -19.07 -6.71
C LYS A 30 3.35 -17.75 -7.34
N SER A 31 3.61 -16.71 -6.56
CA SER A 31 3.98 -15.38 -7.06
C SER A 31 5.47 -15.29 -7.37
N SER A 32 5.79 -14.87 -8.59
CA SER A 32 7.18 -14.62 -9.03
C SER A 32 7.82 -13.44 -8.28
N LYS A 33 9.15 -13.39 -8.27
CA LYS A 33 9.96 -12.38 -7.57
C LYS A 33 9.62 -10.95 -8.00
N THR A 34 9.40 -10.74 -9.31
CA THR A 34 8.95 -9.47 -9.89
C THR A 34 7.56 -9.10 -9.40
N VAL A 35 6.62 -10.05 -9.39
CA VAL A 35 5.23 -9.81 -8.95
C VAL A 35 5.20 -9.44 -7.46
N LYS A 36 6.00 -10.11 -6.62
CA LYS A 36 6.16 -9.78 -5.20
C LYS A 36 6.73 -8.37 -5.01
N SER A 37 7.71 -7.98 -5.83
CA SER A 37 8.30 -6.63 -5.78
C SER A 37 7.26 -5.56 -6.10
N VAL A 38 6.48 -5.73 -7.18
CA VAL A 38 5.40 -4.80 -7.54
C VAL A 38 4.32 -4.74 -6.47
N ALA A 39 3.92 -5.89 -5.91
CA ALA A 39 2.95 -5.96 -4.82
C ALA A 39 3.47 -5.27 -3.54
N ALA A 40 4.75 -5.40 -3.22
CA ALA A 40 5.39 -4.70 -2.10
C ALA A 40 5.37 -3.18 -2.31
N SER A 41 5.72 -2.70 -3.51
CA SER A 41 5.64 -1.27 -3.84
C SER A 41 4.22 -0.74 -3.72
N ALA A 42 3.22 -1.50 -4.18
CA ALA A 42 1.82 -1.14 -4.04
C ALA A 42 1.37 -1.08 -2.57
N LEU A 43 1.82 -2.02 -1.74
CA LEU A 43 1.51 -2.09 -0.31
C LEU A 43 2.15 -0.92 0.47
N SER A 44 3.40 -0.56 0.15
CA SER A 44 4.09 0.60 0.76
C SER A 44 3.42 1.93 0.45
N GLN A 45 2.66 2.01 -0.64
CA GLN A 45 1.86 3.19 -1.02
C GLN A 45 0.45 3.19 -0.41
N THR A 46 0.11 2.18 0.40
CA THR A 46 -1.17 2.17 1.13
C THR A 46 -1.08 3.08 2.34
N LYS A 47 -2.20 3.68 2.77
CA LYS A 47 -2.27 4.36 4.06
C LYS A 47 -2.03 3.33 5.16
N SER A 48 -0.82 3.31 5.72
CA SER A 48 -0.65 2.78 7.07
C SER A 48 -1.42 3.72 7.99
N LYS A 49 -2.44 3.20 8.68
CA LYS A 49 -3.06 3.90 9.82
C LYS A 49 -2.02 3.86 10.93
N LYS A 50 -0.98 4.69 10.82
CA LYS A 50 0.01 4.89 11.87
C LYS A 50 -0.78 5.50 13.04
N LYS A 51 -0.93 4.70 14.09
CA LYS A 51 -1.63 5.07 15.32
C LYS A 51 -0.72 5.95 16.17
#